data_AF-A0A238JD72-F1
#
_entry.id   AF-A0A238JD72-F1
#
_cell.length_a   1.000
_cell.length_b   1.000
_cell.length_c   1.000
_cell.angle_alpha   90.00
_cell.angle_beta   90.00
_cell.angle_gamma   90.00
#
_symmetry.space_group_name_H-M   'P 1'
#
loop_
_entity.id
_entity.type
_entity.pdbx_description
1 polymer ?
#
loop_
_entity_poly.entity_id
_entity_poly.type
_entity_poly.pdbx_seq_one_letter_code
_entity_poly.pdbx_strand_id
1 'polypeptide(L)'
;MPSHSAQPHSETPLAEHRAHDRHPTFAKATICQGQQELSCTVQNVSASGALVEFDMERIGLSDDKPVTFSVPGLGDCMADLRWITPQKAGLEFRLSERETQVLEAFLASRLADEF
;
A
#
# COMPACT_ATOMS: atom_id res chain seq x y z
N MET A 1 14.14 -42.41 38.44
CA MET A 1 15.07 -41.33 38.09
C MET A 1 14.64 -40.76 36.73
N PRO A 2 13.90 -39.65 36.69
CA PRO A 2 13.41 -39.02 35.46
C PRO A 2 14.44 -38.00 34.95
N SER A 3 14.63 -37.89 33.64
CA SER A 3 15.39 -36.79 33.05
C SER A 3 15.13 -36.65 31.55
N HIS A 4 14.71 -35.43 31.20
CA HIS A 4 14.86 -34.75 29.93
C HIS A 4 14.04 -35.29 28.74
N SER A 5 13.35 -34.49 27.94
CA SER A 5 13.06 -33.05 27.95
C SER A 5 11.96 -32.84 26.92
N ALA A 6 11.00 -31.98 27.22
CA ALA A 6 10.23 -31.32 26.20
C ALA A 6 11.19 -30.51 25.32
N GLN A 7 11.05 -30.62 24.00
CA GLN A 7 11.53 -29.60 23.07
C GLN A 7 10.39 -29.16 22.14
N PRO A 8 10.45 -27.90 21.70
CA PRO A 8 9.28 -27.02 21.61
C PRO A 8 8.81 -26.77 20.17
N HIS A 9 7.55 -26.38 20.07
CA HIS A 9 6.98 -25.34 19.22
C HIS A 9 7.64 -25.00 17.87
N SER A 10 6.82 -25.20 16.83
CA SER A 10 6.46 -24.17 15.84
C SER A 10 7.55 -23.69 14.88
N GLU A 11 7.68 -24.38 13.75
CA GLU A 11 8.04 -23.72 12.49
C GLU A 11 6.75 -23.37 11.75
N THR A 12 6.33 -22.11 11.94
CA THR A 12 5.33 -21.45 11.09
C THR A 12 5.85 -21.44 9.65
N PRO A 13 5.06 -21.82 8.64
CA PRO A 13 5.51 -21.74 7.25
C PRO A 13 5.77 -20.27 6.86
N LEU A 14 7.01 -20.02 6.42
CA LEU A 14 7.45 -19.01 5.46
C LEU A 14 6.41 -17.94 5.14
N ALA A 15 6.52 -16.79 5.80
CA ALA A 15 5.97 -15.56 5.24
C ALA A 15 6.59 -15.36 3.85
N GLU A 16 5.79 -15.60 2.82
CA GLU A 16 6.17 -15.38 1.43
C GLU A 16 6.82 -14.00 1.29
N HIS A 17 8.06 -14.01 0.83
CA HIS A 17 8.86 -12.86 0.47
C HIS A 17 8.04 -11.94 -0.44
N ARG A 18 7.51 -10.86 0.12
CA ARG A 18 6.86 -9.80 -0.65
C ARG A 18 7.96 -9.06 -1.41
N ALA A 19 7.90 -9.09 -2.74
CA ALA A 19 8.98 -8.70 -3.65
C ALA A 19 9.32 -7.20 -3.70
N HIS A 20 8.52 -6.33 -3.07
CA HIS A 20 8.75 -4.88 -3.08
C HIS A 20 8.82 -4.33 -1.66
N ASP A 21 9.87 -3.55 -1.41
CA ASP A 21 10.06 -2.81 -0.17
C ASP A 21 8.91 -1.80 -0.02
N ARG A 22 8.34 -1.72 1.18
CA ARG A 22 7.22 -0.82 1.49
C ARG A 22 7.76 0.33 2.29
N HIS A 23 7.61 1.53 1.75
CA HIS A 23 8.14 2.73 2.37
C HIS A 23 7.05 3.39 3.21
N PRO A 24 7.21 3.45 4.54
CA PRO A 24 6.27 4.17 5.38
C PRO A 24 6.31 5.65 4.98
N THR A 25 5.15 6.18 4.67
CA THR A 25 4.95 7.61 4.42
C THR A 25 3.69 8.01 5.18
N PHE A 26 3.50 9.30 5.41
CA PHE A 26 2.24 9.86 5.92
C PHE A 26 1.72 10.94 4.96
N ALA A 27 2.02 10.77 3.67
CA ALA A 27 1.57 11.68 2.64
C ALA A 27 0.04 11.69 2.59
N LYS A 28 -0.55 12.88 2.54
CA LYS A 28 -1.97 13.00 2.19
C LYS A 28 -2.15 12.62 0.74
N ALA A 29 -3.20 11.89 0.43
CA ALA A 29 -3.56 11.49 -0.92
C ALA A 29 -5.07 11.51 -1.08
N THR A 30 -5.51 11.40 -2.33
CA THR A 30 -6.92 11.40 -2.69
C THR A 30 -7.20 10.20 -3.59
N ILE A 31 -8.26 9.45 -3.28
CA ILE A 31 -8.79 8.40 -4.15
C ILE A 31 -10.05 8.94 -4.83
N CYS A 32 -10.06 8.94 -6.16
CA CYS A 32 -11.19 9.34 -6.97
C CYS A 32 -11.79 8.12 -7.69
N GLN A 33 -13.11 7.89 -7.53
CA GLN A 33 -13.86 6.87 -8.25
C GLN A 33 -15.16 7.48 -8.80
N GLY A 34 -15.17 7.80 -10.09
CA GLY A 34 -16.31 8.50 -10.71
C GLY A 34 -16.49 9.91 -10.15
N GLN A 35 -17.64 10.16 -9.50
CA GLN A 35 -17.93 11.44 -8.83
C GLN A 35 -17.54 11.45 -7.35
N GLN A 36 -17.02 10.33 -6.82
CA GLN A 36 -16.60 10.23 -5.43
C GLN A 36 -15.13 10.56 -5.29
N GLU A 37 -14.83 11.36 -4.28
CA GLU A 37 -13.49 11.75 -3.88
C GLU A 37 -13.30 11.42 -2.41
N LEU A 38 -12.22 10.71 -2.08
CA LEU A 38 -11.89 10.24 -0.74
C LEU A 38 -10.49 10.72 -0.37
N SER A 39 -10.41 11.64 0.58
CA SER A 39 -9.14 12.00 1.22
C SER A 39 -8.65 10.87 2.11
N CYS A 40 -7.38 10.50 1.95
CA CYS A 40 -6.73 9.43 2.71
C CYS A 40 -5.29 9.81 3.04
N THR A 41 -4.69 9.07 3.97
CA THR A 41 -3.28 9.13 4.30
C THR A 41 -2.64 7.86 3.78
N VAL A 42 -1.61 8.00 2.95
CA VAL A 42 -0.77 6.87 2.54
C VAL A 42 0.00 6.43 3.76
N GLN A 43 -0.13 5.16 4.16
CA GLN A 43 0.58 4.57 5.31
C GLN A 43 1.85 3.86 4.86
N ASN A 44 1.81 3.25 3.67
CA ASN A 44 2.99 2.79 2.97
C ASN A 44 2.75 2.76 1.46
N VAL A 45 3.84 2.93 0.71
CA VAL A 45 3.84 2.87 -0.75
C VAL A 45 5.00 2.01 -1.23
N SER A 46 4.76 1.27 -2.31
CA SER A 46 5.76 0.55 -3.08
C SER A 46 5.60 0.86 -4.56
N ALA A 47 6.51 0.35 -5.39
CA ALA A 47 6.41 0.42 -6.85
C ALA A 47 5.10 -0.13 -7.41
N SER A 48 4.52 -1.12 -6.72
CA SER A 48 3.37 -1.89 -7.17
C SER A 48 2.04 -1.48 -6.54
N GLY A 49 2.05 -0.65 -5.49
CA GLY A 49 0.82 -0.31 -4.78
C GLY A 49 1.01 0.53 -3.52
N ALA A 50 -0.11 0.81 -2.86
CA ALA A 50 -0.12 1.56 -1.61
C ALA A 50 -1.12 0.99 -0.60
N LEU A 51 -0.77 1.08 0.68
CA LEU A 51 -1.72 1.02 1.77
C LEU A 51 -2.12 2.43 2.13
N VAL A 52 -3.43 2.68 2.15
CA VAL A 52 -3.98 3.96 2.59
C VAL A 52 -4.92 3.77 3.77
N GLU A 53 -5.05 4.81 4.57
CA GLU A 53 -5.93 4.92 5.73
C GLU A 53 -6.82 6.16 5.58
N PHE A 54 -8.07 6.06 6.01
CA PHE A 54 -9.05 7.15 5.92
C PHE A 54 -10.03 7.09 7.09
N ASP A 55 -10.57 8.26 7.46
CA ASP A 55 -11.47 8.46 8.60
C ASP A 55 -12.94 8.53 8.16
N MET A 56 -13.46 7.49 7.49
CA MET A 56 -14.88 7.46 7.12
C MET A 56 -15.55 6.11 7.38
N GLU A 57 -16.65 6.14 8.16
CA GLU A 57 -17.50 4.99 8.46
C GLU A 57 -18.24 4.42 7.23
N ARG A 58 -18.35 5.19 6.14
CA ARG A 58 -18.96 4.76 4.89
C ARG A 58 -18.11 5.18 3.70
N ILE A 59 -17.42 4.21 3.13
CA ILE A 59 -16.70 4.40 1.87
C ILE A 59 -17.62 3.93 0.75
N GLY A 60 -17.93 4.81 -0.19
CA GLY A 60 -18.70 4.46 -1.39
C GLY A 60 -17.84 3.84 -2.50
N LEU A 61 -16.55 3.59 -2.23
CA LEU A 61 -15.67 2.92 -3.18
C LEU A 61 -16.09 1.46 -3.35
N SER A 62 -16.26 1.07 -4.60
CA SER A 62 -16.43 -0.33 -5.02
C SER A 62 -15.08 -0.93 -5.38
N ASP A 63 -14.85 -2.18 -5.03
CA ASP A 63 -13.66 -2.95 -5.45
C ASP A 63 -13.72 -3.42 -6.90
N ASP A 64 -14.89 -3.32 -7.54
CA ASP A 64 -15.10 -3.74 -8.93
C ASP A 64 -14.60 -2.74 -9.99
N LYS A 65 -14.15 -1.55 -9.58
CA LYS A 65 -13.81 -0.45 -10.49
C LYS A 65 -12.43 0.13 -10.18
N PRO A 66 -11.64 0.45 -11.22
CA PRO A 66 -10.39 1.16 -11.02
C PRO A 66 -10.67 2.54 -10.40
N VAL A 67 -9.70 2.99 -9.62
CA VAL A 67 -9.68 4.31 -8.99
C VAL A 67 -8.51 5.11 -9.52
N THR A 68 -8.64 6.43 -9.48
CA THR A 68 -7.50 7.33 -9.65
C THR A 68 -6.97 7.66 -8.27
N PHE A 69 -5.69 7.41 -8.04
CA PHE A 69 -4.98 7.71 -6.82
C PHE A 69 -4.05 8.91 -7.05
N SER A 70 -4.33 10.00 -6.34
CA SER A 70 -3.64 11.28 -6.49
C SER A 70 -2.83 11.58 -5.25
N VAL A 71 -1.51 11.73 -5.43
CA VAL A 71 -0.61 12.11 -4.35
C VAL A 71 -0.02 13.49 -4.69
N PRO A 72 -0.25 14.53 -3.86
CA PRO A 72 0.27 15.87 -4.10
C PRO A 72 1.79 15.85 -4.30
N GLY A 73 2.25 16.41 -5.42
CA GLY A 73 3.66 16.48 -5.78
C GLY A 73 4.23 15.23 -6.47
N LEU A 74 3.50 14.11 -6.48
CA LEU A 74 3.86 12.90 -7.21
C LEU A 74 2.97 12.70 -8.46
N GLY A 75 1.74 13.22 -8.41
CA GLY A 75 0.78 13.16 -9.51
C GLY A 75 -0.30 12.11 -9.32
N ASP A 76 -0.96 11.76 -10.41
CA ASP A 76 -2.10 10.87 -10.44
C ASP A 76 -1.72 9.54 -11.08
N CYS A 77 -2.15 8.42 -10.49
CA CYS A 77 -2.01 7.10 -11.09
C CYS A 77 -3.33 6.32 -11.04
N MET A 78 -3.55 5.45 -12.03
CA MET A 78 -4.64 4.49 -11.95
C MET A 78 -4.27 3.34 -11.02
N ALA A 79 -5.22 2.90 -10.21
CA ALA A 79 -5.06 1.78 -9.30
C ALA A 79 -6.31 0.91 -9.22
N ASP A 80 -6.13 -0.36 -8.92
CA ASP A 80 -7.19 -1.26 -8.52
C ASP A 80 -7.30 -1.33 -7.01
N LEU A 81 -8.53 -1.28 -6.52
CA LEU A 81 -8.83 -1.54 -5.11
C LEU A 81 -8.82 -3.05 -4.89
N ARG A 82 -7.77 -3.57 -4.24
CA ARG A 82 -7.60 -5.02 -4.00
C ARG A 82 -8.42 -5.54 -2.83
N TRP A 83 -8.61 -4.69 -1.85
CA TRP A 83 -9.42 -4.94 -0.67
C TRP A 83 -9.72 -3.61 0.01
N ILE A 84 -10.84 -3.57 0.72
CA ILE A 84 -11.26 -2.41 1.48
C ILE A 84 -11.85 -2.83 2.82
N THR A 85 -11.57 -2.02 3.83
CA THR A 85 -12.13 -2.10 5.18
C THR A 85 -12.67 -0.72 5.55
N PRO A 86 -13.43 -0.58 6.65
CA PRO A 86 -13.97 0.71 7.06
C PRO A 86 -12.93 1.81 7.34
N GLN A 87 -11.65 1.48 7.49
CA GLN A 87 -10.60 2.48 7.80
C GLN A 87 -9.40 2.43 6.85
N LYS A 88 -9.26 1.37 6.05
CA LYS A 88 -8.07 1.12 5.23
C LYS A 88 -8.42 0.50 3.90
N ALA A 89 -7.59 0.77 2.90
CA ALA A 89 -7.66 0.14 1.60
C ALA A 89 -6.28 -0.24 1.09
N GLY A 90 -6.22 -1.37 0.36
CA GLY A 90 -5.06 -1.76 -0.42
C GLY A 90 -5.28 -1.40 -1.89
N LEU A 91 -4.37 -0.61 -2.44
CA LEU A 91 -4.34 -0.22 -3.84
C LEU A 91 -3.21 -0.96 -4.57
N GLU A 92 -3.49 -1.46 -5.76
CA GLU A 92 -2.51 -2.01 -6.70
C GLU A 92 -2.41 -1.07 -7.90
N PHE A 93 -1.23 -0.54 -8.19
CA PHE A 93 -1.09 0.45 -9.24
C PHE A 93 -1.09 -0.20 -10.63
N ARG A 94 -1.81 0.42 -11.56
CA ARG A 94 -1.78 0.10 -12.99
C ARG A 94 -0.76 0.98 -13.70
N LEU A 95 0.52 0.76 -13.37
CA LEU A 95 1.64 1.46 -13.98
C LEU A 95 2.22 0.65 -15.14
N SER A 96 2.64 1.32 -16.20
CA SER A 96 3.57 0.75 -17.17
C SER A 96 4.95 0.52 -16.54
N GLU A 97 5.77 -0.34 -17.13
CA GLU A 97 7.14 -0.61 -16.65
C GLU A 97 7.98 0.67 -16.49
N ARG A 98 7.73 1.67 -17.36
CA ARG A 98 8.41 2.97 -17.27
C ARG A 98 7.95 3.77 -16.07
N GLU A 99 6.65 3.81 -15.81
CA GLU A 99 6.07 4.53 -14.66
C GLU A 99 6.48 3.86 -13.34
N THR A 100 6.51 2.53 -13.29
CA THR A 100 7.02 1.76 -12.15
C THR A 100 8.47 2.16 -11.84
N GLN A 101 9.36 2.17 -12.83
CA GLN A 101 10.77 2.58 -12.65
C GLN A 101 10.92 4.02 -12.17
N VAL A 102 10.08 4.95 -12.68
CA VAL A 102 10.09 6.35 -12.23
C VAL A 102 9.65 6.45 -10.76
N LEU A 103 8.60 5.72 -10.38
CA LEU A 103 8.12 5.69 -9.01
C LEU A 103 9.15 5.06 -8.07
N GLU A 104 9.79 3.96 -8.47
CA GLU A 104 10.89 3.34 -7.71
C GLU A 104 12.05 4.31 -7.50
N ALA A 105 12.51 4.97 -8.56
CA ALA A 105 13.57 5.96 -8.47
C ALA A 105 13.19 7.13 -7.57
N PHE A 106 11.94 7.60 -7.65
CA PHE A 106 11.43 8.66 -6.79
C PHE A 106 11.42 8.24 -5.31
N LEU A 107 10.84 7.07 -5.01
CA LEU A 107 10.79 6.51 -3.67
C LEU A 107 12.20 6.31 -3.10
N ALA A 108 13.13 5.75 -3.88
CA ALA A 108 14.52 5.59 -3.49
C ALA A 108 15.20 6.94 -3.20
N SER A 109 14.98 7.96 -4.04
CA SER A 109 15.57 9.29 -3.85
C SER A 109 15.03 10.02 -2.61
N ARG A 110 13.75 9.83 -2.28
CA ARG A 110 13.11 10.46 -1.11
C ARG A 110 13.53 9.81 0.20
N LEU A 111 13.74 8.50 0.21
CA LEU A 111 14.27 7.79 1.37
C LEU A 111 15.74 8.13 1.62
N ALA A 112 16.51 8.34 0.55
CA ALA A 112 17.92 8.74 0.67
C ALA A 112 18.08 10.16 1.26
N ASP A 113 17.07 11.02 1.18
CA ASP A 113 17.08 12.38 1.74
C ASP A 113 16.75 12.40 3.26
N GLU A 114 16.20 11.30 3.80
CA GLU A 114 15.88 11.15 5.24
C GLU A 114 17.00 10.50 6.07
N PHE A 115 18.21 10.30 5.51
CA PHE A 115 19.39 9.77 6.22
C PHE A 115 20.65 10.63 6.08
#